data_AF-A0A3P7M8C5-F1
#
_entry.id   AF-A0A3P7M8C5-F1
#
_cell.length_a   1.000
_cell.length_b   1.000
_cell.length_c   1.000
_cell.angle_alpha   90.00
_cell.angle_beta   90.00
_cell.angle_gamma   90.00
#
_symmetry.space_group_name_H-M   'P 1'
#
loop_
_entity.id
_entity.type
_entity.pdbx_description
1 polymer ?
#
loop_
_entity_poly.entity_id
_entity_poly.type
_entity_poly.pdbx_seq_one_letter_code
_entity_poly.pdbx_strand_id
1 'polypeptide(L)'
;MCEEVTEVKPFARVYPRKTAGLPVTLTFNVDDGSAFYAFLTDETTELAFQEGKSIAEIFLPLETHYPSGYSIDLTPSTMKFRVSAEDNHVLQLYVAEGAPKNNQLVEVNIKASHQ
;
A
#
# COMPACT_ATOMS: atom_id res chain seq x y z
N MET A 1 5.16 -11.16 34.69
CA MET A 1 5.91 -11.08 33.41
C MET A 1 5.03 -11.78 32.40
N CYS A 2 4.36 -11.03 31.53
CA CYS A 2 3.65 -11.59 30.39
C CYS A 2 4.64 -11.56 29.23
N GLU A 3 4.96 -12.71 28.64
CA GLU A 3 5.77 -12.77 27.42
C GLU A 3 5.04 -12.00 26.32
N GLU A 4 5.70 -10.99 25.75
CA GLU A 4 5.21 -10.28 24.57
C GLU A 4 5.05 -11.28 23.42
N VAL A 5 4.06 -11.03 22.56
CA VAL A 5 3.73 -11.85 21.41
C VAL A 5 4.80 -11.69 20.32
N THR A 6 5.99 -12.28 20.53
CA THR A 6 7.14 -12.15 19.62
C THR A 6 7.02 -13.02 18.37
N GLU A 7 6.16 -14.04 18.37
CA GLU A 7 6.09 -15.00 17.26
C GLU A 7 5.34 -14.47 16.02
N VAL A 8 4.42 -13.51 16.17
CA VAL A 8 3.56 -13.03 15.07
C VAL A 8 4.19 -11.88 14.28
N LYS A 9 5.01 -11.04 14.94
CA LYS A 9 5.57 -9.81 14.35
C LYS A 9 6.30 -10.02 13.01
N PRO A 10 7.10 -11.09 12.82
CA PRO A 10 7.79 -11.32 11.55
C PRO A 10 6.87 -11.71 10.37
N PHE A 11 5.67 -12.21 10.66
CA PHE A 11 4.70 -12.70 9.66
C PHE A 11 3.64 -11.66 9.32
N ALA A 12 3.29 -10.77 10.27
CA ALA A 12 2.41 -9.65 10.01
C ALA A 12 3.16 -8.58 9.20
N ARG A 13 2.92 -8.51 7.88
CA ARG A 13 3.64 -7.62 6.96
C ARG A 13 2.70 -6.81 6.10
N VAL A 14 3.19 -5.67 5.61
CA VAL A 14 2.54 -4.97 4.49
C VAL A 14 2.67 -5.81 3.23
N TYR A 15 1.58 -5.98 2.48
CA TYR A 15 1.62 -6.62 1.17
C TYR A 15 0.47 -6.14 0.26
N PRO A 16 0.68 -6.09 -1.07
CA PRO A 16 -0.39 -5.85 -2.02
C PRO A 16 -1.28 -7.10 -2.12
N ARG A 17 -2.57 -6.94 -1.78
CA ARG A 17 -3.61 -7.96 -2.00
C ARG A 17 -4.05 -8.01 -3.47
N LYS A 18 -3.98 -6.87 -4.15
CA LYS A 18 -4.38 -6.68 -5.54
C LYS A 18 -3.53 -5.57 -6.16
N THR A 19 -3.12 -5.77 -7.41
CA THR A 19 -2.48 -4.74 -8.25
C THR A 19 -2.97 -4.89 -9.69
N ALA A 20 -3.46 -3.80 -10.27
CA ALA A 20 -3.73 -3.63 -11.68
C ALA A 20 -2.52 -2.92 -12.28
N GLY A 21 -1.60 -3.72 -12.82
CA GLY A 21 -0.26 -3.34 -13.24
C GLY A 21 0.74 -4.46 -12.96
N LEU A 22 2.02 -4.19 -13.26
CA LEU A 22 3.11 -5.13 -13.09
C LEU A 22 3.91 -4.82 -11.81
N PRO A 23 3.87 -5.67 -10.76
CA PRO A 23 4.69 -5.48 -9.58
C PRO A 23 6.18 -5.46 -9.90
N VAL A 24 6.91 -4.48 -9.35
CA VAL A 24 8.36 -4.33 -9.54
C VAL A 24 9.12 -4.74 -8.28
N THR A 25 8.73 -4.21 -7.13
CA THR A 25 9.41 -4.51 -5.87
C THR A 25 8.48 -4.32 -4.68
N LEU A 26 8.73 -5.11 -3.63
CA LEU A 26 8.14 -4.96 -2.32
C LEU A 26 9.25 -5.16 -1.29
N THR A 27 9.41 -4.17 -0.41
CA THR A 27 10.27 -4.28 0.77
C THR A 27 9.47 -3.90 2.00
N PHE A 28 9.74 -4.60 3.10
CA PHE A 28 9.11 -4.35 4.39
C PHE A 28 10.15 -4.54 5.48
N ASN A 29 10.36 -3.52 6.29
CA ASN A 29 11.21 -3.59 7.47
C ASN A 29 10.35 -3.94 8.69
N VAL A 30 10.59 -5.12 9.24
CA VAL A 30 9.85 -5.65 10.41
C VAL A 30 10.17 -4.85 11.68
N ASP A 31 11.32 -4.19 11.75
CA ASP A 31 11.78 -3.52 12.96
C ASP A 31 11.07 -2.17 13.15
N ASP A 32 10.94 -1.38 12.09
CA ASP A 32 10.38 -0.02 12.12
C ASP A 32 9.02 0.13 11.40
N GLY A 33 8.52 -0.95 10.79
CA GLY A 33 7.24 -0.94 10.06
C GLY A 33 7.28 -0.15 8.75
N SER A 34 8.44 0.28 8.25
CA SER A 34 8.54 0.93 6.94
C SER A 34 8.31 -0.06 5.81
N ALA A 35 7.58 0.39 4.78
CA ALA A 35 7.30 -0.41 3.59
C ALA A 35 7.51 0.42 2.32
N PHE A 36 8.07 -0.21 1.30
CA PHE A 36 8.13 0.35 -0.04
C PHE A 36 7.57 -0.67 -1.03
N TYR A 37 6.57 -0.25 -1.79
CA TYR A 37 5.98 -1.02 -2.88
C TYR A 37 6.01 -0.22 -4.16
N ALA A 38 6.44 -0.83 -5.26
CA ALA A 38 6.39 -0.21 -6.57
C ALA A 38 5.87 -1.16 -7.64
N PHE A 39 5.14 -0.60 -8.60
CA PHE A 39 4.61 -1.31 -9.76
C PHE A 39 4.57 -0.39 -10.98
N LEU A 40 4.58 -0.98 -12.17
CA LEU A 40 4.38 -0.28 -13.44
C LEU A 40 2.91 -0.38 -13.83
N THR A 41 2.34 0.72 -14.29
CA THR A 41 1.00 0.72 -14.90
C THR A 41 1.01 0.02 -16.25
N ASP A 42 -0.11 -0.62 -16.59
CA ASP A 42 -0.33 -1.30 -17.87
C ASP A 42 -1.81 -1.16 -18.31
N GLU A 43 -2.26 -1.94 -19.31
CA GLU A 43 -3.64 -1.93 -19.77
C GLU A 43 -4.67 -2.30 -18.68
N THR A 44 -4.28 -3.07 -17.66
CA THR A 44 -5.16 -3.43 -16.55
C THR A 44 -5.37 -2.25 -15.61
N THR A 45 -4.36 -1.37 -15.46
CA THR A 45 -4.51 -0.11 -14.73
C THR A 45 -5.52 0.81 -15.43
N GLU A 46 -5.42 0.94 -16.76
CA GLU A 46 -6.35 1.75 -17.56
C GLU A 46 -7.78 1.21 -17.44
N LEU A 47 -7.97 -0.10 -17.54
CA LEU A 47 -9.28 -0.74 -17.37
C LEU A 47 -9.85 -0.46 -15.97
N ALA A 48 -9.05 -0.64 -14.91
CA ALA A 48 -9.47 -0.37 -13.55
C ALA A 48 -9.86 1.11 -13.35
N PHE A 49 -9.12 2.03 -13.94
CA PHE A 49 -9.44 3.46 -13.92
C PHE A 49 -10.78 3.77 -14.62
N GLN A 50 -11.00 3.24 -15.83
CA GLN A 50 -12.24 3.43 -16.59
C GLN A 50 -13.47 2.87 -15.87
N GLU A 51 -13.29 1.78 -15.12
CA GLU A 51 -14.33 1.17 -14.29
C GLU A 51 -14.52 1.87 -12.94
N GLY A 52 -13.71 2.88 -12.61
CA GLY A 52 -13.75 3.58 -11.32
C GLY A 52 -13.31 2.71 -10.14
N LYS A 53 -12.52 1.67 -10.38
CA LYS A 53 -12.04 0.72 -9.37
C LYS A 53 -10.68 1.12 -8.80
N SER A 54 -10.35 0.54 -7.64
CA SER A 54 -9.00 0.59 -7.09
C SER A 54 -7.99 -0.10 -8.01
N ILE A 55 -6.87 0.59 -8.28
CA ILE A 55 -5.75 0.06 -9.06
C ILE A 55 -4.81 -0.77 -8.21
N ALA A 56 -4.78 -0.56 -6.89
CA ALA A 56 -4.09 -1.45 -5.97
C ALA A 56 -4.81 -1.48 -4.62
N GLU A 57 -4.70 -2.60 -3.92
CA GLU A 57 -5.15 -2.77 -2.54
C GLU A 57 -3.99 -3.30 -1.72
N ILE A 58 -3.62 -2.58 -0.67
CA ILE A 58 -2.45 -2.89 0.16
C ILE A 58 -2.93 -3.14 1.59
N PHE A 59 -2.60 -4.30 2.13
CA PHE A 59 -2.89 -4.66 3.51
C PHE A 59 -1.83 -4.09 4.47
N LEU A 60 -2.26 -3.53 5.59
CA LEU A 60 -1.43 -2.96 6.65
C LEU A 60 -1.71 -3.69 7.98
N PRO A 61 -0.70 -4.30 8.61
CA PRO A 61 -0.83 -4.90 9.95
C PRO A 61 -0.83 -3.83 11.05
N LEU A 62 -1.96 -3.12 11.22
CA LEU A 62 -2.07 -1.91 12.04
C LEU A 62 -1.62 -2.10 13.49
N GLU A 63 -2.11 -3.13 14.17
CA GLU A 63 -1.85 -3.36 15.58
C GLU A 63 -0.39 -3.72 15.86
N THR A 64 0.27 -4.35 14.87
CA THR A 64 1.64 -4.85 15.04
C THR A 64 2.69 -3.79 14.72
N HIS A 65 2.46 -2.99 13.67
CA HIS A 65 3.48 -2.09 13.11
C HIS A 65 3.07 -0.61 13.08
N TYR A 66 1.79 -0.29 13.25
CA TYR A 66 1.26 1.08 13.15
C TYR A 66 0.33 1.49 14.31
N PRO A 67 0.64 1.18 15.59
CA PRO A 67 -0.26 1.46 16.71
C PRO A 67 -0.49 2.97 16.94
N SER A 68 0.41 3.82 16.44
CA SER A 68 0.32 5.28 16.51
C SER A 68 -0.07 5.93 15.18
N GLY A 69 -0.51 5.13 14.21
CA GLY A 69 -0.80 5.55 12.85
C GLY A 69 0.41 5.44 11.91
N TYR A 70 0.21 5.95 10.70
CA TYR A 70 1.16 5.86 9.59
C TYR A 70 1.05 7.08 8.67
N SER A 71 2.09 7.30 7.88
CA SER A 71 2.10 8.25 6.75
C SER A 71 2.36 7.52 5.44
N ILE A 72 1.81 8.04 4.34
CA ILE A 72 1.98 7.49 3.00
C ILE A 72 2.48 8.59 2.07
N ASP A 73 3.60 8.33 1.39
CA ASP A 73 4.06 9.13 0.25
C ASP A 73 3.80 8.34 -1.05
N LEU A 74 3.08 8.97 -1.99
CA LEU A 74 2.74 8.39 -3.29
C LEU A 74 3.38 9.18 -4.44
N THR A 75 4.01 8.45 -5.36
CA THR A 75 4.46 8.96 -6.65
C THR A 75 3.82 8.12 -7.76
N PRO A 76 3.32 8.70 -8.85
CA PRO A 76 3.20 10.14 -9.14
C PRO A 76 2.06 10.81 -8.33
N SER A 77 2.05 12.15 -8.29
CA SER A 77 1.06 12.95 -7.56
C SER A 77 -0.39 12.79 -8.05
N THR A 78 -0.57 12.25 -9.26
CA THR A 78 -1.86 11.87 -9.85
C THR A 78 -2.48 10.64 -9.18
N MET A 79 -1.69 9.86 -8.45
CA MET A 79 -2.18 8.77 -7.61
C MET A 79 -2.63 9.30 -6.26
N LYS A 80 -3.75 8.78 -5.78
CA LYS A 80 -4.27 9.01 -4.43
C LYS A 80 -4.60 7.68 -3.77
N PHE A 81 -4.78 7.74 -2.47
CA PHE A 81 -5.25 6.61 -1.69
C PHE A 81 -6.43 7.01 -0.83
N ARG A 82 -7.19 6.00 -0.42
CA ARG A 82 -8.16 6.07 0.67
C ARG A 82 -8.09 4.78 1.48
N VAL A 83 -8.54 4.83 2.73
CA VAL A 83 -8.75 3.63 3.53
C VAL A 83 -10.07 2.98 3.09
N SER A 84 -10.11 1.65 2.98
CA SER A 84 -11.33 0.92 2.67
C SER A 84 -12.37 1.12 3.77
N ALA A 85 -13.62 1.32 3.36
CA ALA A 85 -14.74 1.45 4.30
C ALA A 85 -15.13 0.10 4.95
N GLU A 86 -14.77 -1.02 4.32
CA GLU A 86 -15.11 -2.37 4.80
C GLU A 86 -14.03 -2.94 5.72
N ASP A 87 -12.77 -2.52 5.54
CA ASP A 87 -11.61 -3.03 6.26
C ASP A 87 -10.55 -1.94 6.39
N ASN A 88 -10.37 -1.39 7.59
CA ASN A 88 -9.42 -0.31 7.85
C ASN A 88 -7.95 -0.72 7.67
N HIS A 89 -7.66 -2.01 7.55
CA HIS A 89 -6.33 -2.52 7.24
C HIS A 89 -6.00 -2.43 5.75
N VAL A 90 -6.96 -2.04 4.90
CA VAL A 90 -6.76 -1.98 3.45
C VAL A 90 -6.69 -0.54 2.97
N LEU A 91 -5.55 -0.20 2.37
CA LEU A 91 -5.40 0.99 1.55
C LEU A 91 -5.82 0.69 0.11
N GLN A 92 -6.72 1.50 -0.43
CA GLN A 92 -7.11 1.46 -1.83
C GLN A 92 -6.46 2.61 -2.58
N LEU A 93 -5.64 2.29 -3.58
CA LEU A 93 -5.03 3.26 -4.48
C LEU A 93 -5.90 3.45 -5.72
N TYR A 94 -5.97 4.68 -6.21
CA TYR A 94 -6.72 5.05 -7.41
C TYR A 94 -6.05 6.24 -8.12
N VAL A 95 -6.35 6.38 -9.40
CA VAL A 95 -5.93 7.54 -10.20
C VAL A 95 -6.95 8.66 -9.96
N ALA A 96 -6.51 9.81 -9.46
CA ALA A 96 -7.41 10.92 -9.14
C ALA A 96 -7.61 11.89 -10.29
N GLU A 97 -6.56 12.15 -11.08
CA GLU A 97 -6.57 13.10 -12.18
C GLU A 97 -5.71 12.62 -13.34
N GLY A 98 -6.22 12.82 -14.56
CA GLY A 98 -5.59 12.36 -15.79
C GLY A 98 -5.70 10.85 -16.00
N ALA A 99 -5.61 10.41 -17.25
CA ALA A 99 -5.50 8.98 -17.55
C ALA A 99 -4.14 8.45 -17.08
N PRO A 100 -4.07 7.22 -16.52
CA PRO A 100 -2.79 6.60 -16.19
C PRO A 100 -1.95 6.47 -17.45
N LYS A 101 -0.67 6.86 -17.38
CA LYS A 101 0.25 6.66 -18.49
C LYS A 101 0.68 5.20 -18.48
N ASN A 102 0.75 4.53 -19.63
CA ASN A 102 1.29 3.18 -19.71
C ASN A 102 2.79 3.16 -19.30
N ASN A 103 3.23 2.09 -18.63
CA ASN A 103 4.59 1.90 -18.15
C ASN A 103 5.10 3.02 -17.22
N GLN A 104 4.19 3.64 -16.47
CA GLN A 104 4.50 4.63 -15.45
C GLN A 104 4.80 3.93 -14.13
N LEU A 105 5.94 4.27 -13.53
CA LEU A 105 6.27 3.78 -12.20
C LEU A 105 5.38 4.45 -11.15
N VAL A 106 4.70 3.62 -10.37
CA VAL A 106 3.96 4.01 -9.16
C VAL A 106 4.74 3.51 -7.96
N GLU A 107 4.97 4.41 -7.01
CA GLU A 107 5.71 4.15 -5.79
C GLU A 107 4.85 4.49 -4.57
N VAL A 108 4.86 3.58 -3.61
CA VAL A 108 4.11 3.68 -2.35
C VAL A 108 5.10 3.52 -1.21
N ASN A 109 5.34 4.60 -0.48
CA ASN A 109 6.16 4.57 0.72
C ASN A 109 5.26 4.69 1.94
N ILE A 110 5.34 3.73 2.85
CA ILE A 110 4.57 3.71 4.10
C ILE A 110 5.56 3.78 5.25
N LYS A 111 5.29 4.67 6.21
CA LYS A 111 6.10 4.82 7.42
C LYS A 111 5.21 4.82 8.64
N ALA A 112 5.64 4.15 9.71
CA ALA A 112 4.97 4.26 10.99
C ALA A 112 5.15 5.67 11.56
N SER A 113 4.09 6.20 12.18
CA SER A 113 4.20 7.41 12.98
C SER A 113 4.97 7.06 14.25
N HIS A 114 6.09 7.75 14.50
CA HIS A 114 6.81 7.61 15.76
C HIS A 114 6.02 8.27 16.90
N GLN A 115 6.06 7.66 18.09
CA GLN A 115 5.64 8.29 19.35
C GLN A 115 6.73 9.22 19.86
#